data_AF-A0AAD4VTA6-F1
#
_entry.id   AF-A0AAD4VTA6-F1
#
_cell.length_a   1.000
_cell.length_b   1.000
_cell.length_c   1.000
_cell.angle_alpha   90.00
_cell.angle_beta   90.00
_cell.angle_gamma   90.00
#
_symmetry.space_group_name_H-M   'P 1'
#
loop_
_entity.id
_entity.type
_entity.pdbx_description
1 polymer ?
#
loop_
_entity_poly.entity_id
_entity_poly.type
_entity_poly.pdbx_seq_one_letter_code
_entity_poly.pdbx_strand_id
1 'polypeptide(L)'
;MEIPIDFFQYINDQYFDTDDSSDMVKGAHVCFYKLSSNYSRNKSLYDHGELIFKRNGKAIDVSFLNIGDGDEQEQIAEQIFHLHARVSDRILIRPWMIAYCKQNKEGTSGWWSLCYDRFDISLSDWQVKVISEELSDPNKVDLKIGFRCLCDYWCRTIRQLIDLISHIHAEGIFHGSLRTMTSYVFVGDTLKVMNIGGGLKEQDKVAFQDFKDFSRMLRSLFEPFLSCDTQWPELTSFLGCFNTKLQDYPRYVKKLLEHPFLMAPSQRMQYIGELHHKLKSTHSELRQKLNSDDFLEFFDWNEPVAINSLESFFIKVFNYKKNKPYKRRPSDLLKFLRNVYEHCMDRSEKDIEEVDIEEVDIVQVEAAVRKHWGNFLDRVHVLFST
;
A
#
# COMPACT_ATOMS: atom_id res chain seq x y z
N MET A 1 0.11 -2.30 -28.99
CA MET A 1 1.43 -2.70 -29.52
C MET A 1 1.82 -3.92 -28.73
N GLU A 2 1.50 -5.09 -29.27
CA GLU A 2 1.67 -6.38 -28.59
C GLU A 2 3.17 -6.69 -28.49
N ILE A 3 3.65 -6.88 -27.26
CA ILE A 3 5.02 -7.33 -27.02
C ILE A 3 5.03 -8.83 -27.29
N PRO A 4 5.80 -9.34 -28.27
CA PRO A 4 5.78 -10.76 -28.58
C PRO A 4 6.27 -11.56 -27.37
N ILE A 5 5.49 -12.56 -27.02
CA ILE A 5 5.73 -13.58 -25.98
C ILE A 5 6.99 -14.42 -26.27
N ASP A 6 7.62 -14.24 -27.43
CA ASP A 6 8.72 -15.07 -27.95
C ASP A 6 10.13 -14.69 -27.46
N PHE A 7 10.30 -13.80 -26.48
CA PHE A 7 11.64 -13.43 -25.96
C PHE A 7 12.19 -14.41 -24.90
N PHE A 8 11.40 -15.41 -24.46
CA PHE A 8 11.74 -16.32 -23.36
C PHE A 8 12.31 -17.68 -23.81
N GLN A 9 13.14 -17.74 -24.86
CA GLN A 9 14.02 -18.90 -25.05
C GLN A 9 15.28 -18.73 -24.20
N TYR A 10 15.24 -19.31 -23.01
CA TYR A 10 16.37 -19.44 -22.10
C TYR A 10 17.43 -20.32 -22.77
N ILE A 11 18.62 -19.79 -23.03
CA ILE A 11 19.76 -20.58 -23.51
C ILE A 11 20.71 -20.77 -22.32
N ASN A 12 20.94 -22.03 -21.97
CA ASN A 12 21.66 -22.50 -20.77
C ASN A 12 23.19 -22.37 -20.86
N ASP A 13 23.74 -21.50 -21.70
CA ASP A 13 25.17 -21.46 -21.94
C ASP A 13 25.86 -20.44 -21.02
N GLN A 14 26.84 -20.90 -20.24
CA GLN A 14 27.78 -20.03 -19.53
C GLN A 14 28.75 -19.41 -20.56
N TYR A 15 28.83 -18.08 -20.60
CA TYR A 15 29.71 -17.38 -21.55
C TYR A 15 30.70 -16.45 -20.85
N PHE A 16 31.94 -16.46 -21.34
CA PHE A 16 32.99 -15.52 -21.00
C PHE A 16 33.24 -14.62 -22.21
N ASP A 17 32.99 -13.32 -22.09
CA ASP A 17 33.33 -12.39 -23.15
C ASP A 17 34.83 -12.06 -23.11
N THR A 18 35.49 -12.17 -24.26
CA THR A 18 36.95 -12.05 -24.37
C THR A 18 37.44 -10.66 -24.72
N ASP A 19 36.55 -9.69 -24.99
CA ASP A 19 36.96 -8.33 -25.36
C ASP A 19 36.17 -7.27 -24.56
N ASP A 20 36.87 -6.64 -23.61
CA ASP A 20 36.50 -5.42 -22.86
C ASP A 20 35.20 -5.40 -22.03
N SER A 21 34.39 -6.47 -21.99
CA SER A 21 33.37 -6.68 -20.96
C SER A 21 33.73 -7.89 -20.08
N SER A 22 34.35 -7.63 -18.93
CA SER A 22 35.04 -8.67 -18.16
C SER A 22 34.13 -9.56 -17.30
N ASP A 23 32.80 -9.53 -17.43
CA ASP A 23 31.86 -10.15 -16.48
C ASP A 23 31.31 -11.52 -16.93
N MET A 24 30.89 -12.36 -15.97
CA MET A 24 30.26 -13.66 -16.24
C MET A 24 28.74 -13.50 -16.22
N VAL A 25 28.08 -13.84 -17.32
CA VAL A 25 26.63 -13.69 -17.50
C VAL A 25 25.98 -15.06 -17.65
N LYS A 26 24.96 -15.33 -16.84
CA LYS A 26 23.99 -16.41 -17.06
C LYS A 26 22.70 -15.79 -17.58
N GLY A 27 22.45 -15.86 -18.89
CA GLY A 27 21.30 -15.25 -19.53
C GLY A 27 21.42 -15.21 -21.06
N ALA A 28 20.36 -14.79 -21.74
CA ALA A 28 20.27 -14.80 -23.21
C ALA A 28 21.50 -14.14 -23.87
N HIS A 29 22.03 -14.77 -24.93
CA HIS A 29 23.24 -14.46 -25.72
C HIS A 29 23.37 -13.03 -26.31
N VAL A 30 22.55 -12.07 -25.90
CA VAL A 30 22.21 -10.90 -26.71
C VAL A 30 22.69 -9.58 -26.10
N CYS A 31 23.23 -9.54 -24.88
CA CYS A 31 23.67 -8.29 -24.25
C CYS A 31 24.92 -8.39 -23.37
N PHE A 32 25.67 -7.29 -23.30
CA PHE A 32 26.72 -7.03 -22.30
C PHE A 32 26.24 -5.93 -21.36
N TYR A 33 26.86 -5.77 -20.20
CA TYR A 33 26.48 -4.74 -19.27
C TYR A 33 27.65 -3.91 -18.77
N LYS A 34 27.35 -2.69 -18.34
CA LYS A 34 28.33 -1.75 -17.81
C LYS A 34 27.76 -1.04 -16.59
N LEU A 35 28.43 -1.13 -15.46
CA LEU A 35 28.06 -0.36 -14.27
C LEU A 35 28.46 1.11 -14.43
N SER A 36 27.70 2.00 -13.78
CA SER A 36 27.95 3.44 -13.79
C SER A 36 29.36 3.78 -13.28
N SER A 37 29.94 4.88 -13.76
CA SER A 37 31.31 5.31 -13.37
C SER A 37 31.47 5.60 -11.87
N ASN A 38 30.35 5.84 -11.17
CA ASN A 38 30.31 6.05 -9.72
C ASN A 38 30.09 4.74 -8.95
N TYR A 39 30.30 3.58 -9.59
CA TYR A 39 30.28 2.27 -8.96
C TYR A 39 31.11 2.29 -7.69
N SER A 40 30.40 2.17 -6.57
CA SER A 40 31.02 2.09 -5.27
C SER A 40 31.58 0.68 -5.12
N ARG A 41 32.88 0.55 -4.86
CA ARG A 41 33.45 -0.73 -4.40
C ARG A 41 32.94 -1.15 -3.00
N ASN A 42 32.15 -0.29 -2.34
CA ASN A 42 31.42 -0.65 -1.12
C ASN A 42 30.07 -1.27 -1.49
N LYS A 43 29.62 -2.25 -0.69
CA LYS A 43 28.37 -3.00 -0.84
C LYS A 43 27.12 -2.09 -0.78
N SER A 44 26.85 -1.35 -1.85
CA SER A 44 25.54 -0.74 -2.07
C SER A 44 24.51 -1.86 -2.20
N LEU A 45 23.28 -1.59 -1.76
CA LEU A 45 22.16 -2.52 -1.91
C LEU A 45 21.85 -2.74 -3.39
N TYR A 46 22.05 -1.71 -4.22
CA TYR A 46 21.92 -1.78 -5.65
C TYR A 46 22.86 -0.76 -6.30
N ASP A 47 23.18 -0.99 -7.56
CA ASP A 47 23.88 -0.06 -8.43
C ASP A 47 23.10 0.16 -9.72
N HIS A 48 23.56 1.12 -10.52
CA HIS A 48 22.99 1.40 -11.83
C HIS A 48 23.99 1.19 -12.94
N GLY A 49 23.48 0.91 -14.13
CA GLY A 49 24.29 0.69 -15.30
C GLY A 49 23.47 0.62 -16.57
N GLU A 50 24.08 0.06 -17.61
CA GLU A 50 23.51 -0.08 -18.94
C GLU A 50 23.55 -1.55 -19.37
N LEU A 51 22.49 -2.03 -20.02
CA LEU A 51 22.47 -3.25 -20.82
C LEU A 51 22.61 -2.87 -22.30
N ILE A 52 23.62 -3.41 -22.99
CA ILE A 52 23.95 -3.10 -24.39
C ILE A 52 23.70 -4.34 -25.24
N PHE A 53 22.75 -4.27 -26.17
CA PHE A 53 22.42 -5.41 -27.02
C PHE A 53 23.39 -5.55 -28.20
N LYS A 54 24.00 -6.73 -28.37
CA LYS A 54 24.98 -7.01 -29.44
C LYS A 54 24.43 -6.76 -30.85
N ARG A 55 23.13 -7.01 -31.06
CA ARG A 55 22.50 -6.96 -32.39
C ARG A 55 22.39 -5.55 -32.97
N ASN A 56 22.28 -4.52 -32.13
CA ASN A 56 22.06 -3.14 -32.58
C ASN A 56 22.83 -2.08 -31.78
N GLY A 57 23.63 -2.48 -30.79
CA GLY A 57 24.37 -1.56 -29.92
C GLY A 57 23.48 -0.69 -29.02
N LYS A 58 22.17 -0.97 -28.94
CA LYS A 58 21.25 -0.15 -28.15
C LYS A 58 21.50 -0.40 -26.66
N ALA A 59 21.80 0.66 -25.93
CA ALA A 59 21.87 0.67 -24.48
C ALA A 59 20.47 0.85 -23.86
N ILE A 60 20.22 0.18 -22.75
CA ILE A 60 19.05 0.34 -21.88
C ILE A 60 19.56 0.60 -20.46
N ASP A 61 19.08 1.67 -19.83
CA ASP A 61 19.37 1.95 -18.43
C ASP A 61 18.71 0.91 -17.52
N VAL A 62 19.49 0.40 -16.57
CA VAL A 62 19.08 -0.66 -15.65
C VAL A 62 19.59 -0.40 -14.23
N SER A 63 19.01 -1.14 -13.29
CA SER A 63 19.49 -1.24 -11.92
C SER A 63 19.87 -2.69 -11.60
N PHE A 64 20.97 -2.87 -10.88
CA PHE A 64 21.49 -4.15 -10.42
C PHE A 64 21.29 -4.27 -8.92
N LEU A 65 20.36 -5.12 -8.48
CA LEU A 65 20.15 -5.44 -7.08
C LEU A 65 21.22 -6.43 -6.61
N ASN A 66 21.90 -6.13 -5.51
CA ASN A 66 22.92 -6.99 -4.92
C ASN A 66 22.30 -8.11 -4.09
N ILE A 67 22.53 -9.36 -4.51
CA ILE A 67 22.07 -10.57 -3.80
C ILE A 67 23.17 -11.09 -2.87
N GLY A 68 24.43 -11.00 -3.29
CA GLY A 68 25.59 -11.36 -2.49
C GLY A 68 26.57 -12.27 -3.24
N ASP A 69 27.55 -12.80 -2.53
CA ASP A 69 28.59 -13.68 -3.10
C ASP A 69 28.35 -15.16 -2.74
N GLY A 70 28.80 -16.07 -3.58
CA GLY A 70 28.74 -17.52 -3.40
C GLY A 70 27.59 -18.24 -4.14
N ASP A 71 27.73 -19.55 -4.30
CA ASP A 71 26.82 -20.42 -5.06
C ASP A 71 25.38 -20.43 -4.52
N GLU A 72 25.19 -20.26 -3.21
CA GLU A 72 23.85 -20.14 -2.62
C GLU A 72 23.13 -18.88 -3.12
N GLN A 73 23.85 -17.77 -3.27
CA GLN A 73 23.28 -16.51 -3.75
C GLN A 73 22.96 -16.55 -5.24
N GLU A 74 23.72 -17.32 -6.02
CA GLU A 74 23.39 -17.63 -7.41
C GLU A 74 22.03 -18.33 -7.51
N GLN A 75 21.83 -19.40 -6.73
CA GLN A 75 20.59 -20.17 -6.73
C GLN A 75 19.40 -19.32 -6.26
N ILE A 76 19.60 -18.48 -5.25
CA ILE A 76 18.59 -17.52 -4.80
C ILE A 76 18.24 -16.53 -5.92
N ALA A 77 19.24 -15.97 -6.60
CA ALA A 77 19.02 -15.06 -7.73
C ALA A 77 18.26 -15.75 -8.88
N GLU A 78 18.65 -16.97 -9.27
CA GLU A 78 17.96 -17.79 -10.26
C GLU A 78 16.49 -18.02 -9.86
N GLN A 79 16.25 -18.41 -8.62
CA GLN A 79 14.90 -18.63 -8.11
C GLN A 79 14.05 -17.36 -8.15
N ILE A 80 14.56 -16.24 -7.65
CA ILE A 80 13.85 -14.95 -7.67
C ILE A 80 13.53 -14.56 -9.11
N PHE A 81 14.52 -14.61 -10.02
CA PHE A 81 14.32 -14.23 -11.41
C PHE A 81 13.18 -15.02 -12.06
N HIS A 82 13.17 -16.36 -11.87
CA HIS A 82 12.14 -17.22 -12.43
C HIS A 82 10.76 -16.98 -11.79
N LEU A 83 10.67 -16.82 -10.47
CA LEU A 83 9.39 -16.52 -9.81
C LEU A 83 8.84 -15.15 -10.22
N HIS A 84 9.73 -14.17 -10.29
CA HIS A 84 9.37 -12.79 -10.64
C HIS A 84 8.90 -12.69 -12.10
N ALA A 85 9.56 -13.39 -13.03
CA ALA A 85 9.17 -13.42 -14.44
C ALA A 85 7.81 -14.09 -14.71
N ARG A 86 7.30 -14.90 -13.76
CA ARG A 86 5.97 -15.53 -13.89
C ARG A 86 4.81 -14.58 -13.65
N VAL A 87 5.04 -13.45 -12.98
CA VAL A 87 3.97 -12.49 -12.64
C VAL A 87 4.10 -11.27 -13.54
N SER A 88 3.09 -11.03 -14.38
CA SER A 88 3.04 -9.86 -15.26
C SER A 88 2.14 -8.78 -14.67
N ASP A 89 2.75 -7.83 -13.94
CA ASP A 89 2.03 -6.70 -13.35
C ASP A 89 2.81 -5.38 -13.54
N ARG A 90 2.11 -4.28 -13.80
CA ARG A 90 2.72 -2.94 -13.97
C ARG A 90 3.38 -2.41 -12.70
N ILE A 91 2.93 -2.87 -11.54
CA ILE A 91 3.45 -2.51 -10.22
C ILE A 91 4.70 -3.34 -9.89
N LEU A 92 4.97 -4.42 -10.61
CA LEU A 92 6.26 -5.09 -10.55
C LEU A 92 7.27 -4.38 -11.44
N ILE A 93 8.50 -4.30 -10.95
CA ILE A 93 9.62 -3.91 -11.80
C ILE A 93 10.01 -5.09 -12.68
N ARG A 94 10.31 -4.86 -13.97
CA ARG A 94 10.64 -5.96 -14.87
C ARG A 94 12.07 -6.45 -14.63
N PRO A 95 12.30 -7.76 -14.46
CA PRO A 95 13.63 -8.34 -14.44
C PRO A 95 14.13 -8.55 -15.87
N TRP A 96 15.42 -8.34 -16.10
CA TRP A 96 16.10 -8.53 -17.38
C TRP A 96 16.97 -9.79 -17.39
N MET A 97 17.85 -9.92 -16.40
CA MET A 97 18.80 -11.03 -16.31
C MET A 97 19.40 -11.16 -14.91
N ILE A 98 20.13 -12.25 -14.70
CA ILE A 98 21.01 -12.46 -13.56
C ILE A 98 22.45 -12.20 -14.04
N ALA A 99 23.24 -11.47 -13.25
CA ALA A 99 24.61 -11.14 -13.62
C ALA A 99 25.56 -11.33 -12.44
N TYR A 100 26.77 -11.82 -12.70
CA TYR A 100 27.84 -11.85 -11.70
C TYR A 100 28.76 -10.64 -11.89
N CYS A 101 28.62 -9.65 -11.02
CA CYS A 101 29.37 -8.40 -11.04
C CYS A 101 30.75 -8.59 -10.40
N LYS A 102 31.81 -8.60 -11.21
CA LYS A 102 33.18 -8.75 -10.69
C LYS A 102 33.67 -7.48 -10.00
N GLN A 103 34.39 -7.65 -8.90
CA GLN A 103 35.03 -6.55 -8.17
C GLN A 103 36.50 -6.35 -8.55
N ASN A 104 37.12 -7.34 -9.19
CA ASN A 104 38.50 -7.27 -9.65
C ASN A 104 38.66 -7.88 -11.06
N LYS A 105 39.76 -7.53 -11.74
CA LYS A 105 40.05 -7.97 -13.12
C LYS A 105 40.27 -9.49 -13.21
N GLU A 106 40.70 -10.11 -12.12
CA GLU A 106 40.97 -11.55 -12.04
C GLU A 106 39.68 -12.38 -11.89
N GLY A 107 38.55 -11.74 -11.57
CA GLY A 107 37.26 -12.39 -11.34
C GLY A 107 37.20 -13.26 -10.09
N THR A 108 38.18 -13.13 -9.20
CA THR A 108 38.30 -13.93 -7.96
C THR A 108 37.40 -13.40 -6.84
N SER A 109 36.81 -12.22 -7.01
CA SER A 109 35.81 -11.67 -6.08
C SER A 109 34.72 -10.92 -6.85
N GLY A 110 33.48 -11.04 -6.41
CA GLY A 110 32.31 -10.46 -7.07
C GLY A 110 31.03 -10.69 -6.27
N TRP A 111 29.89 -10.48 -6.93
CA TRP A 111 28.58 -10.73 -6.34
C TRP A 111 27.53 -11.00 -7.42
N TRP A 112 26.58 -11.85 -7.09
CA TRP A 112 25.40 -12.14 -7.88
C TRP A 112 24.37 -11.02 -7.78
N SER A 113 23.84 -10.65 -8.94
CA SER A 113 22.93 -9.53 -9.08
C SER A 113 21.67 -9.90 -9.87
N LEU A 114 20.57 -9.24 -9.52
CA LEU A 114 19.37 -9.21 -10.35
C LEU A 114 19.29 -7.87 -11.08
N CYS A 115 19.31 -7.93 -12.40
CA CYS A 115 19.19 -6.78 -13.26
C CYS A 115 17.70 -6.49 -13.51
N TYR A 116 17.25 -5.30 -13.18
CA TYR A 116 15.88 -4.83 -13.37
C TYR A 116 15.84 -3.58 -14.25
N ASP A 117 14.65 -3.19 -14.71
CA ASP A 117 14.42 -1.84 -15.24
C ASP A 117 15.03 -0.79 -14.29
N ARG A 118 15.49 0.33 -14.86
CA ARG A 118 16.02 1.43 -14.05
C ARG A 118 14.96 1.93 -13.05
N PHE A 119 15.37 2.03 -11.80
CA PHE A 119 14.62 2.69 -10.74
C PHE A 119 15.44 3.83 -10.11
N ASP A 120 14.75 4.76 -9.47
CA ASP A 120 15.36 6.00 -8.97
C ASP A 120 15.99 5.80 -7.60
N ILE A 121 15.23 5.21 -6.67
CA ILE A 121 15.63 5.03 -5.28
C ILE A 121 14.86 3.87 -4.62
N SER A 122 15.47 3.16 -3.68
CA SER A 122 14.73 2.21 -2.83
C SER A 122 13.81 2.95 -1.84
N LEU A 123 12.73 2.31 -1.38
CA LEU A 123 11.84 2.91 -0.36
C LEU A 123 12.60 3.16 0.96
N SER A 124 13.55 2.29 1.29
CA SER A 124 14.41 2.44 2.47
C SER A 124 15.25 3.72 2.38
N ASP A 125 15.93 3.94 1.24
CA ASP A 125 16.76 5.13 1.04
C ASP A 125 15.91 6.40 0.90
N TRP A 126 14.73 6.29 0.28
CA TRP A 126 13.77 7.38 0.20
C TRP A 126 13.36 7.85 1.60
N GLN A 127 13.01 6.92 2.50
CA GLN A 127 12.62 7.28 3.88
C GLN A 127 13.76 7.98 4.61
N VAL A 128 14.99 7.48 4.50
CA VAL A 128 16.18 8.12 5.09
C VAL A 128 16.34 9.55 4.58
N LYS A 129 16.25 9.77 3.27
CA LYS A 129 16.39 11.09 2.66
C LYS A 129 15.27 12.06 2.98
N VAL A 130 14.05 11.56 3.18
CA VAL A 130 12.93 12.40 3.63
C VAL A 130 13.14 12.83 5.08
N ILE A 131 13.58 11.91 5.95
CA ILE A 131 13.87 12.22 7.36
C ILE A 131 15.05 13.19 7.48
N SER A 132 16.06 13.09 6.61
CA SER A 132 17.19 14.03 6.56
C SER A 132 16.89 15.33 5.80
N GLU A 133 15.64 15.54 5.36
CA GLU A 133 15.19 16.73 4.61
C GLU A 133 15.90 16.92 3.24
N GLU A 134 16.56 15.89 2.72
CA GLU A 134 17.19 15.88 1.39
C GLU A 134 16.18 15.69 0.25
N LEU A 135 15.00 15.13 0.54
CA LEU A 135 13.89 15.00 -0.38
C LEU A 135 12.63 15.64 0.19
N SER A 136 11.92 16.40 -0.65
CA SER A 136 10.80 17.23 -0.23
C SER A 136 9.59 17.16 -1.18
N ASP A 137 9.41 16.07 -1.94
CA ASP A 137 8.23 15.89 -2.80
C ASP A 137 6.94 15.86 -1.94
N PRO A 138 6.15 16.95 -1.90
CA PRO A 138 5.05 17.08 -0.94
C PRO A 138 3.98 16.03 -1.20
N ASN A 139 3.79 15.57 -2.44
CA ASN A 139 2.78 14.56 -2.76
C ASN A 139 3.10 13.17 -2.15
N LYS A 140 4.37 12.90 -1.85
CA LYS A 140 4.84 11.63 -1.28
C LYS A 140 5.18 11.77 0.21
N VAL A 141 5.69 12.93 0.61
CA VAL A 141 6.14 13.23 1.98
C VAL A 141 4.95 13.58 2.89
N ASP A 142 3.96 14.32 2.39
CA ASP A 142 2.77 14.67 3.17
C ASP A 142 1.82 13.48 3.23
N LEU A 143 2.07 12.57 4.18
CA LEU A 143 1.23 11.40 4.41
C LEU A 143 -0.23 11.76 4.71
N LYS A 144 -0.45 12.94 5.30
CA LYS A 144 -1.76 13.39 5.77
C LYS A 144 -2.27 14.58 4.96
N ILE A 145 -3.52 14.49 4.52
CA ILE A 145 -4.32 15.64 4.09
C ILE A 145 -5.28 15.99 5.22
N GLY A 146 -5.28 17.24 5.66
CA GLY A 146 -6.18 17.72 6.71
C GLY A 146 -6.10 16.89 8.00
N PHE A 147 -7.25 16.66 8.65
CA PHE A 147 -7.29 15.96 9.93
C PHE A 147 -7.21 14.44 9.77
N ARG A 148 -5.99 13.90 9.92
CA ARG A 148 -5.70 12.46 9.93
C ARG A 148 -6.09 11.73 8.62
N CYS A 149 -6.39 12.37 7.48
CA CYS A 149 -6.71 11.65 6.23
C CYS A 149 -5.45 11.23 5.50
N LEU A 150 -5.36 9.98 5.05
CA LEU A 150 -4.25 9.55 4.21
C LEU A 150 -4.34 10.29 2.86
N CYS A 151 -3.20 10.74 2.32
CA CYS A 151 -3.20 11.44 1.04
C CYS A 151 -3.50 10.51 -0.14
N ASP A 152 -3.98 11.08 -1.24
CA ASP A 152 -4.44 10.34 -2.42
C ASP A 152 -3.34 9.48 -3.06
N TYR A 153 -2.08 9.93 -2.97
CA TYR A 153 -0.94 9.14 -3.43
C TYR A 153 -0.87 7.81 -2.67
N TRP A 154 -0.80 7.85 -1.34
CA TRP A 154 -0.67 6.65 -0.52
C TRP A 154 -1.93 5.79 -0.53
N CYS A 155 -3.13 6.38 -0.62
CA CYS A 155 -4.37 5.62 -0.84
C CYS A 155 -4.28 4.76 -2.10
N ARG A 156 -3.87 5.33 -3.23
CA ARG A 156 -3.73 4.60 -4.50
C ARG A 156 -2.61 3.58 -4.45
N THR A 157 -1.45 3.95 -3.94
CA THR A 157 -0.27 3.08 -3.83
C THR A 157 -0.58 1.85 -2.97
N ILE A 158 -1.19 2.02 -1.79
CA ILE A 158 -1.54 0.87 -0.93
C ILE A 158 -2.56 -0.05 -1.60
N ARG A 159 -3.57 0.50 -2.28
CA ARG A 159 -4.55 -0.30 -3.04
C ARG A 159 -3.87 -1.12 -4.12
N GLN A 160 -2.98 -0.51 -4.89
CA GLN A 160 -2.21 -1.19 -5.94
C GLN A 160 -1.33 -2.30 -5.39
N LEU A 161 -0.71 -2.09 -4.23
CA LEU A 161 0.12 -3.11 -3.57
C LEU A 161 -0.72 -4.27 -3.03
N ILE A 162 -1.88 -4.01 -2.44
CA ILE A 162 -2.82 -5.07 -1.99
C ILE A 162 -3.26 -5.92 -3.18
N ASP A 163 -3.62 -5.28 -4.30
CA ASP A 163 -4.04 -5.94 -5.53
C ASP A 163 -2.90 -6.79 -6.13
N LEU A 164 -1.69 -6.24 -6.19
CA LEU A 164 -0.49 -6.96 -6.63
C LEU A 164 -0.22 -8.19 -5.76
N ILE A 165 -0.27 -8.08 -4.44
CA ILE A 165 -0.07 -9.23 -3.53
C ILE A 165 -1.09 -10.33 -3.85
N SER A 166 -2.36 -9.95 -4.07
CA SER A 166 -3.39 -10.90 -4.48
C SER A 166 -3.11 -11.54 -5.84
N HIS A 167 -2.56 -10.78 -6.79
CA HIS A 167 -2.18 -11.28 -8.11
C HIS A 167 -1.01 -12.27 -8.02
N ILE A 168 0.03 -11.98 -7.22
CA ILE A 168 1.14 -12.91 -6.96
C ILE A 168 0.62 -14.22 -6.37
N HIS A 169 -0.30 -14.16 -5.41
CA HIS A 169 -0.89 -15.35 -4.79
C HIS A 169 -1.79 -16.15 -5.76
N ALA A 170 -2.45 -15.49 -6.71
CA ALA A 170 -3.26 -16.16 -7.73
C ALA A 170 -2.41 -17.07 -8.63
N GLU A 171 -1.12 -16.72 -8.84
CA GLU A 171 -0.13 -17.55 -9.54
C GLU A 171 0.44 -18.71 -8.68
N GLY A 172 -0.06 -18.87 -7.45
CA GLY A 172 0.44 -19.86 -6.49
C GLY A 172 1.84 -19.54 -5.96
N ILE A 173 2.27 -18.28 -6.05
CA ILE A 173 3.57 -17.78 -5.62
C ILE A 173 3.38 -16.94 -4.35
N PHE A 174 4.43 -16.80 -3.56
CA PHE A 174 4.50 -15.89 -2.43
C PHE A 174 5.70 -14.96 -2.62
N HIS A 175 5.59 -13.73 -2.14
CA HIS A 175 6.69 -12.79 -2.21
C HIS A 175 7.76 -13.09 -1.16
N GLY A 176 7.38 -13.36 0.10
CA GLY A 176 8.29 -13.80 1.16
C GLY A 176 9.22 -12.73 1.75
N SER A 177 9.17 -11.49 1.24
CA SER A 177 10.04 -10.39 1.69
C SER A 177 9.33 -9.03 1.67
N LEU A 178 8.00 -9.01 1.76
CA LEU A 178 7.23 -7.76 1.78
C LEU A 178 7.45 -6.92 3.05
N ARG A 179 8.08 -7.49 4.09
CA ARG A 179 8.44 -6.77 5.32
C ARG A 179 9.57 -5.77 5.09
N THR A 180 10.47 -6.05 4.16
CA THR A 180 11.68 -5.25 3.95
C THR A 180 11.41 -4.14 2.95
N MET A 181 11.66 -2.87 3.34
CA MET A 181 11.49 -1.72 2.45
C MET A 181 12.40 -1.77 1.21
N THR A 182 13.47 -2.56 1.26
CA THR A 182 14.36 -2.83 0.13
C THR A 182 13.69 -3.64 -0.98
N SER A 183 12.54 -4.27 -0.74
CA SER A 183 11.73 -4.94 -1.78
C SER A 183 10.88 -3.95 -2.58
N TYR A 184 10.95 -2.66 -2.27
CA TYR A 184 10.15 -1.61 -2.90
C TYR A 184 11.06 -0.51 -3.44
N VAL A 185 10.78 -0.04 -4.65
CA VAL A 185 11.59 0.95 -5.36
C VAL A 185 10.69 1.96 -6.07
N PHE A 186 11.12 3.22 -6.12
CA PHE A 186 10.44 4.24 -6.90
C PHE A 186 10.92 4.22 -8.35
N VAL A 187 9.95 4.21 -9.28
CA VAL A 187 10.17 4.45 -10.71
C VAL A 187 9.29 5.62 -11.11
N GLY A 188 9.88 6.80 -11.22
CA GLY A 188 9.18 8.08 -11.30
C GLY A 188 8.24 8.27 -10.11
N ASP A 189 6.95 8.43 -10.41
CA ASP A 189 5.90 8.62 -9.40
C ASP A 189 5.20 7.32 -8.98
N THR A 190 5.79 6.15 -9.27
CA THR A 190 5.18 4.87 -8.90
C THR A 190 6.09 4.08 -7.98
N LEU A 191 5.56 3.68 -6.83
CA LEU A 191 6.20 2.69 -5.97
C LEU A 191 5.97 1.30 -6.57
N LYS A 192 7.06 0.63 -6.95
CA LYS A 192 7.06 -0.71 -7.53
C LYS A 192 7.66 -1.72 -6.57
N VAL A 193 7.31 -2.98 -6.78
CA VAL A 193 7.78 -4.12 -6.00
C VAL A 193 8.78 -4.93 -6.80
N MET A 194 9.78 -5.48 -6.11
CA MET A 194 10.81 -6.34 -6.65
C MET A 194 11.13 -7.49 -5.71
N ASN A 195 11.97 -8.42 -6.15
CA ASN A 195 12.52 -9.48 -5.28
C ASN A 195 11.46 -10.52 -4.82
N ILE A 196 10.54 -10.92 -5.72
CA ILE A 196 9.57 -11.99 -5.43
C ILE A 196 10.31 -13.30 -5.13
N GLY A 197 10.02 -13.89 -3.97
CA GLY A 197 10.64 -15.12 -3.51
C GLY A 197 11.92 -14.92 -2.70
N GLY A 198 12.46 -13.70 -2.63
CA GLY A 198 13.76 -13.41 -2.02
C GLY A 198 13.88 -13.58 -0.50
N GLY A 199 12.82 -14.05 0.16
CA GLY A 199 12.82 -14.39 1.58
C GLY A 199 12.09 -15.70 1.92
N LEU A 200 11.71 -16.50 0.92
CA LEU A 200 10.98 -17.74 1.17
C LEU A 200 11.90 -18.83 1.71
N LYS A 201 11.63 -19.32 2.93
CA LYS A 201 12.12 -20.63 3.38
C LYS A 201 11.07 -21.69 3.05
N GLU A 202 11.46 -22.95 2.91
CA GLU A 202 10.54 -24.07 2.56
C GLU A 202 9.30 -24.18 3.47
N GLN A 203 9.37 -23.61 4.69
CA GLN A 203 8.33 -23.60 5.72
C GLN A 203 7.37 -22.40 5.65
N ASP A 204 7.63 -21.38 4.81
CA ASP A 204 6.94 -20.08 4.83
C ASP A 204 5.71 -19.98 3.90
N LYS A 205 5.18 -21.11 3.43
CA LYS A 205 4.06 -21.16 2.46
C LYS A 205 2.70 -20.85 3.09
N VAL A 206 2.51 -19.62 3.58
CA VAL A 206 1.21 -19.16 4.08
C VAL A 206 0.87 -17.80 3.45
N ALA A 207 -0.14 -17.75 2.58
CA ALA A 207 -0.61 -16.52 1.91
C ALA A 207 -0.88 -15.34 2.85
N PHE A 208 -1.22 -15.61 4.11
CA PHE A 208 -1.44 -14.59 5.12
C PHE A 208 -0.16 -13.92 5.63
N GLN A 209 1.00 -14.55 5.44
CA GLN A 209 2.28 -14.02 5.91
C GLN A 209 2.68 -12.78 5.12
N ASP A 210 2.51 -12.80 3.80
CA ASP A 210 2.79 -11.66 2.92
C ASP A 210 1.97 -10.42 3.29
N PHE A 211 0.68 -10.56 3.58
CA PHE A 211 -0.15 -9.45 4.05
C PHE A 211 0.24 -8.92 5.42
N LYS A 212 0.64 -9.80 6.35
CA LYS A 212 1.16 -9.38 7.66
C LYS A 212 2.48 -8.63 7.53
N ASP A 213 3.35 -9.11 6.65
CA ASP A 213 4.64 -8.50 6.40
C ASP A 213 4.50 -7.16 5.67
N PHE A 214 3.56 -7.05 4.73
CA PHE A 214 3.18 -5.77 4.14
C PHE A 214 2.64 -4.79 5.20
N SER A 215 1.79 -5.24 6.12
CA SER A 215 1.29 -4.41 7.24
C SER A 215 2.43 -3.92 8.16
N ARG A 216 3.41 -4.79 8.45
CA ARG A 216 4.61 -4.42 9.22
C ARG A 216 5.45 -3.39 8.48
N MET A 217 5.62 -3.54 7.17
CA MET A 217 6.32 -2.56 6.35
C MET A 217 5.61 -1.21 6.39
N LEU A 218 4.29 -1.15 6.19
CA LEU A 218 3.51 0.09 6.28
C LEU A 218 3.64 0.76 7.66
N ARG A 219 3.65 -0.03 8.74
CA ARG A 219 3.89 0.49 10.09
C ARG A 219 5.26 1.16 10.18
N SER A 220 6.32 0.47 9.79
CA SER A 220 7.69 1.01 9.81
C SER A 220 7.86 2.20 8.86
N LEU A 221 7.12 2.23 7.75
CA LEU A 221 7.15 3.34 6.79
C LEU A 221 6.57 4.60 7.40
N PHE A 222 5.43 4.48 8.09
CA PHE A 222 4.73 5.63 8.64
C PHE A 222 5.25 6.07 10.01
N GLU A 223 5.82 5.16 10.80
CA GLU A 223 6.29 5.44 12.17
C GLU A 223 7.12 6.72 12.31
N PRO A 224 8.14 7.02 11.48
CA PRO A 224 8.91 8.26 11.60
C PRO A 224 8.10 9.55 11.38
N PHE A 225 6.99 9.45 10.66
CA PHE A 225 6.09 10.57 10.35
C PHE A 225 4.92 10.69 11.35
N LEU A 226 4.82 9.74 12.29
CA LEU A 226 3.77 9.70 13.29
C LEU A 226 4.38 10.04 14.65
N SER A 227 4.17 11.27 15.10
CA SER A 227 4.77 11.79 16.34
C SER A 227 4.28 11.12 17.64
N CYS A 228 3.44 10.07 17.57
CA CYS A 228 3.10 9.08 18.60
C CYS A 228 1.95 8.19 18.06
N ASP A 229 1.98 6.88 18.35
CA ASP A 229 0.98 5.89 17.91
C ASP A 229 -0.46 6.21 18.33
N THR A 230 -0.66 7.06 19.35
CA THR A 230 -1.97 7.50 19.84
C THR A 230 -2.68 8.53 18.95
N GLN A 231 -2.02 9.06 17.91
CA GLN A 231 -2.57 10.16 17.12
C GLN A 231 -3.31 9.75 15.85
N TRP A 232 -3.44 8.46 15.50
CA TRP A 232 -4.16 8.04 14.28
C TRP A 232 -4.89 6.71 14.44
N PRO A 233 -6.04 6.68 15.15
CA PRO A 233 -6.76 5.44 15.45
C PRO A 233 -7.25 4.70 14.20
N GLU A 234 -7.56 5.40 13.10
CA GLU A 234 -7.97 4.79 11.83
C GLU A 234 -6.84 4.00 11.18
N LEU A 235 -5.59 4.50 11.22
CA LEU A 235 -4.42 3.77 10.72
C LEU A 235 -4.21 2.48 11.53
N THR A 236 -4.29 2.57 12.86
CA THR A 236 -4.17 1.40 13.74
C THR A 236 -5.25 0.36 13.43
N SER A 237 -6.50 0.78 13.24
CA SER A 237 -7.60 -0.11 12.86
C SER A 237 -7.37 -0.77 11.49
N PHE A 238 -6.95 0.01 10.49
CA PHE A 238 -6.63 -0.49 9.16
C PHE A 238 -5.50 -1.53 9.18
N LEU A 239 -4.37 -1.22 9.85
CA LEU A 239 -3.26 -2.16 9.98
C LEU A 239 -3.66 -3.44 10.75
N GLY A 240 -4.59 -3.31 11.71
CA GLY A 240 -5.18 -4.44 12.42
C GLY A 240 -5.90 -5.44 11.49
N CYS A 241 -6.50 -4.97 10.39
CA CYS A 241 -7.23 -5.83 9.45
C CYS A 241 -6.34 -6.89 8.80
N PHE A 242 -5.06 -6.59 8.57
CA PHE A 242 -4.09 -7.54 7.99
C PHE A 242 -3.76 -8.73 8.91
N ASN A 243 -4.09 -8.62 10.20
CA ASN A 243 -3.87 -9.69 11.18
C ASN A 243 -5.09 -10.61 11.33
N THR A 244 -6.23 -10.28 10.70
CA THR A 244 -7.44 -11.08 10.79
C THR A 244 -7.41 -12.22 9.78
N LYS A 245 -7.43 -13.47 10.27
CA LYS A 245 -7.63 -14.63 9.38
C LYS A 245 -9.10 -14.68 9.00
N LEU A 246 -9.42 -14.35 7.75
CA LEU A 246 -10.73 -14.62 7.17
C LEU A 246 -10.72 -15.98 6.47
N GLN A 247 -11.84 -16.70 6.55
CA GLN A 247 -11.99 -18.01 5.89
C GLN A 247 -12.06 -17.91 4.36
N ASP A 248 -12.43 -16.75 3.82
CA ASP A 248 -12.59 -16.48 2.39
C ASP A 248 -11.55 -15.43 1.94
N TYR A 249 -10.56 -15.87 1.16
CA TYR A 249 -9.43 -15.06 0.71
C TYR A 249 -9.84 -13.95 -0.29
N PRO A 250 -10.60 -14.21 -1.38
CA PRO A 250 -11.12 -13.15 -2.24
C PRO A 250 -11.92 -12.09 -1.47
N ARG A 251 -12.79 -12.53 -0.55
CA ARG A 251 -13.56 -11.60 0.29
C ARG A 251 -12.66 -10.81 1.23
N TYR A 252 -11.59 -11.40 1.75
CA TYR A 252 -10.58 -10.71 2.55
C TYR A 252 -9.86 -9.59 1.78
N VAL A 253 -9.34 -9.89 0.59
CA VAL A 253 -8.66 -8.91 -0.25
C VAL A 253 -9.60 -7.75 -0.61
N LYS A 254 -10.83 -8.09 -1.04
CA LYS A 254 -11.85 -7.08 -1.35
C LYS A 254 -12.11 -6.12 -0.19
N LYS A 255 -12.18 -6.63 1.04
CA LYS A 255 -12.38 -5.78 2.24
C LYS A 255 -11.23 -4.84 2.49
N LEU A 256 -9.99 -5.30 2.36
CA LEU A 256 -8.83 -4.43 2.51
C LEU A 256 -8.86 -3.29 1.47
N LEU A 257 -9.23 -3.59 0.23
CA LEU A 257 -9.36 -2.59 -0.85
C LEU A 257 -10.53 -1.62 -0.62
N GLU A 258 -11.61 -2.07 -0.01
CA GLU A 258 -12.80 -1.28 0.31
C GLU A 258 -12.75 -0.65 1.72
N HIS A 259 -11.61 -0.70 2.39
CA HIS A 259 -11.49 -0.18 3.75
C HIS A 259 -11.62 1.35 3.76
N PRO A 260 -12.39 1.97 4.69
CA PRO A 260 -12.58 3.42 4.76
C PRO A 260 -11.28 4.20 4.80
N PHE A 261 -10.27 3.72 5.52
CA PHE A 261 -8.93 4.32 5.54
C PHE A 261 -8.31 4.63 4.16
N LEU A 262 -8.66 3.87 3.11
CA LEU A 262 -8.15 4.05 1.74
C LEU A 262 -9.12 4.85 0.83
N MET A 263 -10.14 5.51 1.40
CA MET A 263 -11.16 6.27 0.67
C MET A 263 -10.96 7.78 0.85
N ALA A 264 -11.26 8.53 -0.21
CA ALA A 264 -11.32 9.99 -0.13
C ALA A 264 -12.41 10.45 0.87
N PRO A 265 -12.30 11.66 1.45
CA PRO A 265 -13.28 12.15 2.43
C PRO A 265 -14.74 12.08 1.98
N SER A 266 -15.04 12.52 0.76
CA SER A 266 -16.40 12.48 0.20
C SER A 266 -16.93 11.04 0.05
N GLN A 267 -16.08 10.11 -0.40
CA GLN A 267 -16.41 8.70 -0.55
C GLN A 267 -16.69 8.05 0.81
N ARG A 268 -15.93 8.41 1.86
CA ARG A 268 -16.18 7.90 3.22
C ARG A 268 -17.54 8.34 3.75
N MET A 269 -17.89 9.60 3.56
CA MET A 269 -19.20 10.12 3.98
C MET A 269 -20.34 9.42 3.23
N GLN A 270 -20.19 9.16 1.93
CA GLN A 270 -21.13 8.34 1.17
C GLN A 270 -21.23 6.91 1.71
N TYR A 271 -20.09 6.29 2.01
CA TYR A 271 -20.03 4.93 2.52
C TYR A 271 -20.75 4.73 3.87
N ILE A 272 -20.79 5.76 4.72
CA ILE A 272 -21.62 5.78 5.95
C ILE A 272 -23.10 5.55 5.59
N GLY A 273 -23.60 6.24 4.56
CA GLY A 273 -24.96 6.07 4.08
C GLY A 273 -25.24 4.64 3.64
N GLU A 274 -24.35 4.06 2.84
CA GLU A 274 -24.44 2.68 2.37
C GLU A 274 -24.45 1.66 3.51
N LEU A 275 -23.58 1.82 4.51
CA LEU A 275 -23.54 0.97 5.71
C LEU A 275 -24.82 1.06 6.53
N HIS A 276 -25.36 2.26 6.72
CA HIS A 276 -26.64 2.43 7.41
C HIS A 276 -27.79 1.77 6.63
N HIS A 277 -27.83 1.87 5.30
CA HIS A 277 -28.83 1.18 4.49
C HIS A 277 -28.71 -0.34 4.61
N LYS A 278 -27.48 -0.88 4.60
CA LYS A 278 -27.21 -2.29 4.88
C LYS A 278 -27.69 -2.68 6.28
N LEU A 279 -27.47 -1.87 7.31
CA LEU A 279 -27.97 -2.12 8.67
C LEU A 279 -29.50 -2.21 8.73
N LYS A 280 -30.20 -1.45 7.88
CA LYS A 280 -31.66 -1.46 7.81
C LYS A 280 -32.19 -2.71 7.10
N SER A 281 -31.48 -3.20 6.07
CA SER A 281 -31.87 -4.40 5.31
C SER A 281 -31.50 -5.70 6.00
N THR A 282 -30.42 -5.71 6.79
CA THR A 282 -29.88 -6.91 7.43
C THR A 282 -30.31 -6.94 8.90
N HIS A 283 -30.96 -8.03 9.31
CA HIS A 283 -31.66 -8.24 10.60
C HIS A 283 -30.91 -7.84 11.89
N SER A 284 -31.64 -7.88 13.01
CA SER A 284 -31.26 -7.51 14.39
C SER A 284 -29.86 -7.92 14.87
N GLU A 285 -29.23 -8.95 14.29
CA GLU A 285 -27.92 -9.46 14.71
C GLU A 285 -26.78 -8.45 14.47
N LEU A 286 -26.68 -7.83 13.29
CA LEU A 286 -25.65 -6.80 13.06
C LEU A 286 -25.87 -5.59 13.96
N ARG A 287 -27.13 -5.26 14.24
CA ARG A 287 -27.47 -4.20 15.18
C ARG A 287 -27.12 -4.59 16.63
N GLN A 288 -27.26 -5.85 17.00
CA GLN A 288 -26.84 -6.35 18.31
C GLN A 288 -25.32 -6.30 18.45
N LYS A 289 -24.56 -6.78 17.44
CA LYS A 289 -23.10 -6.71 17.42
C LYS A 289 -22.59 -5.27 17.43
N LEU A 290 -23.22 -4.36 16.69
CA LEU A 290 -22.86 -2.93 16.73
C LEU A 290 -23.11 -2.29 18.10
N ASN A 291 -24.00 -2.86 18.91
CA ASN A 291 -24.25 -2.41 20.28
C ASN A 291 -23.64 -3.37 21.32
N SER A 292 -22.62 -4.16 20.95
CA SER A 292 -21.87 -5.01 21.87
C SER A 292 -20.78 -4.21 22.59
N ASP A 293 -20.11 -4.87 23.53
CA ASP A 293 -18.96 -4.33 24.27
C ASP A 293 -17.78 -3.97 23.37
N ASP A 294 -17.71 -4.53 22.15
CA ASP A 294 -16.70 -4.11 21.19
C ASP A 294 -16.83 -2.60 20.94
N PHE A 295 -18.05 -2.07 20.79
CA PHE A 295 -18.28 -0.65 20.49
C PHE A 295 -18.53 0.20 21.74
N LEU A 296 -18.11 -0.25 22.93
CA LEU A 296 -18.39 0.42 24.21
C LEU A 296 -17.95 1.90 24.22
N GLU A 297 -16.82 2.22 23.58
CA GLU A 297 -16.28 3.59 23.49
C GLU A 297 -17.18 4.58 22.74
N PHE A 298 -18.15 4.10 21.95
CA PHE A 298 -19.11 4.94 21.20
C PHE A 298 -20.50 4.97 21.85
N PHE A 299 -20.67 4.37 23.03
CA PHE A 299 -21.85 4.62 23.83
C PHE A 299 -21.83 6.06 24.33
N ASP A 300 -23.02 6.58 24.64
CA ASP A 300 -23.17 7.95 25.16
C ASP A 300 -22.57 9.06 24.26
N TRP A 301 -22.39 8.76 22.97
CA TRP A 301 -21.88 9.69 21.95
C TRP A 301 -22.67 11.01 21.84
N ASN A 302 -23.92 11.00 22.32
CA ASN A 302 -24.82 12.15 22.32
C ASN A 302 -25.09 12.75 23.71
N GLU A 303 -24.18 12.56 24.67
CA GLU A 303 -24.26 13.29 25.93
C GLU A 303 -24.18 14.81 25.71
N PRO A 304 -24.84 15.62 26.57
CA PRO A 304 -24.90 17.08 26.37
C PRO A 304 -23.52 17.73 26.22
N VAL A 305 -22.52 17.27 26.98
CA VAL A 305 -21.14 17.78 26.88
C VAL A 305 -20.53 17.46 25.51
N ALA A 306 -20.72 16.24 25.01
CA ALA A 306 -20.24 15.83 23.69
C ALA A 306 -20.94 16.62 22.58
N ILE A 307 -22.27 16.73 22.62
CA ILE A 307 -23.05 17.46 21.61
C ILE A 307 -22.73 18.96 21.61
N ASN A 308 -22.59 19.59 22.77
CA ASN A 308 -22.27 21.02 22.86
C ASN A 308 -20.84 21.35 22.41
N SER A 309 -19.98 20.33 22.29
CA SER A 309 -18.62 20.47 21.74
C SER A 309 -18.55 20.29 20.23
N LEU A 310 -19.65 19.86 19.60
CA LEU A 310 -19.73 19.69 18.16
C LEU A 310 -19.83 21.04 17.43
N GLU A 311 -19.42 21.04 16.19
CA GLU A 311 -19.60 22.15 15.27
C GLU A 311 -21.10 22.43 15.05
N SER A 312 -21.47 23.70 14.82
CA SER A 312 -22.87 24.16 14.76
C SER A 312 -23.74 23.37 13.77
N PHE A 313 -23.14 22.94 12.66
CA PHE A 313 -23.78 22.08 11.66
C PHE A 313 -24.27 20.74 12.25
N PHE A 314 -23.46 20.04 13.04
CA PHE A 314 -23.87 18.77 13.67
C PHE A 314 -24.99 18.98 14.68
N ILE A 315 -24.96 20.08 15.44
CA ILE A 315 -26.02 20.44 16.39
C ILE A 315 -27.34 20.69 15.65
N LYS A 316 -27.31 21.35 14.48
CA LYS A 316 -28.49 21.54 13.63
C LYS A 316 -29.07 20.19 13.19
N VAL A 317 -28.23 19.28 12.65
CA VAL A 317 -28.66 17.94 12.23
C VAL A 317 -29.19 17.10 13.40
N PHE A 318 -28.56 17.23 14.58
CA PHE A 318 -28.99 16.53 15.80
C PHE A 318 -30.39 16.97 16.23
N ASN A 319 -30.65 18.29 16.18
CA ASN A 319 -31.91 18.89 16.60
C ASN A 319 -33.02 18.83 15.54
N TYR A 320 -32.71 18.49 14.29
CA TYR A 320 -33.69 18.43 13.19
C TYR A 320 -34.89 17.51 13.49
N LYS A 321 -34.68 16.40 14.22
CA LYS A 321 -35.74 15.44 14.58
C LYS A 321 -36.14 15.52 16.06
N LYS A 322 -36.61 16.70 16.50
CA LYS A 322 -37.08 16.94 17.89
C LYS A 322 -38.04 15.86 18.45
N ASN A 323 -38.86 15.25 17.59
CA ASN A 323 -39.86 14.26 17.99
C ASN A 323 -39.34 12.81 18.07
N LYS A 324 -38.11 12.53 17.65
CA LYS A 324 -37.50 11.20 17.69
C LYS A 324 -36.02 11.32 18.06
N PRO A 325 -35.70 11.49 19.36
CA PRO A 325 -34.32 11.67 19.80
C PRO A 325 -33.47 10.44 19.47
N TYR A 326 -32.19 10.68 19.18
CA TYR A 326 -31.22 9.61 19.01
C TYR A 326 -30.97 8.90 20.34
N LYS A 327 -30.79 7.58 20.29
CA LYS A 327 -30.40 6.81 21.46
C LYS A 327 -28.89 6.87 21.67
N ARG A 328 -28.45 6.70 22.93
CA ARG A 328 -27.05 6.60 23.38
C ARG A 328 -26.41 5.26 23.00
N ARG A 329 -26.50 4.87 21.73
CA ARG A 329 -26.02 3.58 21.21
C ARG A 329 -25.25 3.75 19.90
N PRO A 330 -24.23 2.92 19.62
CA PRO A 330 -23.44 3.05 18.39
C PRO A 330 -24.27 2.89 17.10
N SER A 331 -25.32 2.05 17.10
CA SER A 331 -26.23 1.96 15.95
C SER A 331 -27.00 3.26 15.66
N ASP A 332 -27.28 4.06 16.68
CA ASP A 332 -27.90 5.37 16.54
C ASP A 332 -26.87 6.45 16.14
N LEU A 333 -25.58 6.29 16.49
CA LEU A 333 -24.48 7.11 15.95
C LEU A 333 -24.35 6.92 14.43
N LEU A 334 -24.35 5.68 13.94
CA LEU A 334 -24.31 5.41 12.50
C LEU A 334 -25.49 6.06 11.77
N LYS A 335 -26.68 6.03 12.38
CA LYS A 335 -27.88 6.71 11.87
C LYS A 335 -27.74 8.24 11.87
N PHE A 336 -27.14 8.80 12.91
CA PHE A 336 -26.85 10.22 12.98
C PHE A 336 -25.89 10.65 11.87
N LEU A 337 -24.75 9.96 11.73
CA LEU A 337 -23.76 10.24 10.69
C LEU A 337 -24.34 10.09 9.28
N ARG A 338 -25.25 9.13 9.06
CA ARG A 338 -25.98 9.04 7.80
C ARG A 338 -26.83 10.28 7.54
N ASN A 339 -27.55 10.78 8.55
CA ASN A 339 -28.35 12.00 8.39
C ASN A 339 -27.45 13.22 8.17
N VAL A 340 -26.28 13.29 8.80
CA VAL A 340 -25.27 14.33 8.51
C VAL A 340 -24.90 14.31 7.03
N TYR A 341 -24.55 13.13 6.49
CA TYR A 341 -24.26 12.97 5.06
C TYR A 341 -25.43 13.38 4.16
N GLU A 342 -26.65 12.91 4.46
CA GLU A 342 -27.84 13.27 3.70
C GLU A 342 -28.09 14.77 3.73
N HIS A 343 -27.95 15.45 4.88
CA HIS A 343 -28.09 16.90 4.96
C HIS A 343 -27.01 17.66 4.18
N CYS A 344 -25.79 17.11 4.03
CA CYS A 344 -24.78 17.69 3.14
C CYS A 344 -25.15 17.54 1.65
N MET A 345 -25.84 16.45 1.29
CA MET A 345 -26.17 16.11 -0.09
C MET A 345 -27.53 16.64 -0.55
N ASP A 346 -28.49 16.77 0.38
CA ASP A 346 -29.84 17.26 0.15
C ASP A 346 -29.81 18.78 0.02
N ARG A 347 -29.42 19.23 -1.18
CA ARG A 347 -29.52 20.62 -1.64
C ARG A 347 -30.92 20.94 -2.18
N SER A 348 -31.96 20.16 -1.86
CA SER A 348 -33.28 20.41 -2.43
C SER A 348 -34.00 21.58 -1.75
N GLU A 349 -34.26 22.60 -2.57
CA GLU A 349 -34.92 23.91 -2.37
C GLU A 349 -36.27 23.93 -1.61
N LYS A 350 -36.67 22.95 -0.80
CA LYS A 350 -38.08 22.82 -0.39
C LYS A 350 -38.48 22.91 1.07
N ASP A 351 -37.57 22.99 2.05
CA ASP A 351 -38.01 23.15 3.46
C ASP A 351 -37.04 23.99 4.32
N ILE A 352 -36.33 24.94 3.71
CA ILE A 352 -35.53 25.92 4.47
C ILE A 352 -36.20 27.29 4.32
N GLU A 353 -37.31 27.48 5.03
CA GLU A 353 -37.62 28.83 5.51
C GLU A 353 -36.46 29.24 6.44
N GLU A 354 -35.70 30.26 6.01
CA GLU A 354 -34.73 31.02 6.80
C GLU A 354 -33.76 30.19 7.66
N VAL A 355 -32.82 29.47 7.04
CA VAL A 355 -31.59 29.11 7.74
C VAL A 355 -30.42 29.32 6.78
N ASP A 356 -29.60 30.33 7.07
CA ASP A 356 -28.24 30.44 6.56
C ASP A 356 -27.50 29.14 6.93
N ILE A 357 -27.50 28.19 5.99
CA ILE A 357 -26.53 27.12 5.97
C ILE A 357 -25.38 27.71 5.15
N GLU A 358 -24.40 28.30 5.82
CA GLU A 358 -23.07 28.49 5.23
C GLU A 358 -22.71 27.20 4.49
N GLU A 359 -22.25 27.31 3.25
CA GLU A 359 -21.94 26.15 2.41
C GLU A 359 -20.91 25.26 3.13
N VAL A 360 -21.36 24.17 3.76
CA VAL A 360 -20.49 23.31 4.56
C VAL A 360 -19.79 22.33 3.64
N ASP A 361 -18.48 22.46 3.53
CA ASP A 361 -17.63 21.56 2.75
C ASP A 361 -17.64 20.14 3.36
N ILE A 362 -17.98 19.14 2.54
CA ILE A 362 -18.01 17.72 2.93
C ILE A 362 -16.67 17.26 3.51
N VAL A 363 -15.55 17.84 3.07
CA VAL A 363 -14.21 17.52 3.60
C VAL A 363 -14.06 18.00 5.05
N GLN A 364 -14.61 19.18 5.38
CA GLN A 364 -14.61 19.70 6.74
C GLN A 364 -15.53 18.91 7.65
N VAL A 365 -16.72 18.52 7.15
CA VAL A 365 -17.66 17.66 7.88
C VAL A 365 -17.01 16.33 8.19
N GLU A 366 -16.37 15.71 7.20
CA GLU A 366 -15.69 14.43 7.37
C GLU A 366 -14.55 14.54 8.40
N ALA A 367 -13.71 15.58 8.32
CA ALA A 367 -12.65 15.82 9.29
C ALA A 367 -13.19 15.94 10.73
N ALA A 368 -14.33 16.61 10.90
CA ALA A 368 -15.01 16.71 12.19
C ALA A 368 -15.58 15.37 12.66
N VAL A 369 -16.17 14.55 11.77
CA VAL A 369 -16.61 13.18 12.11
C VAL A 369 -15.45 12.38 12.70
N ARG A 370 -14.26 12.45 12.10
CA ARG A 370 -13.07 11.74 12.61
C ARG A 370 -12.54 12.28 13.92
N LYS A 371 -12.61 13.59 14.09
CA LYS A 371 -12.19 14.26 15.32
C LYS A 371 -13.01 13.76 16.51
N HIS A 372 -14.32 13.61 16.33
CA HIS A 372 -15.23 13.22 17.41
C HIS A 372 -15.41 11.71 17.57
N TRP A 373 -15.38 10.96 16.46
CA TRP A 373 -15.65 9.51 16.45
C TRP A 373 -14.59 8.75 15.63
N GLY A 374 -13.31 9.03 15.91
CA GLY A 374 -12.19 8.41 15.23
C GLY A 374 -12.27 6.89 15.25
N ASN A 375 -11.92 6.25 14.12
CA ASN A 375 -12.02 4.81 13.82
C ASN A 375 -13.42 4.16 13.87
N PHE A 376 -14.49 4.85 14.26
CA PHE A 376 -15.84 4.27 14.32
C PHE A 376 -16.23 3.60 13.00
N LEU A 377 -16.02 4.31 11.89
CA LEU A 377 -16.35 3.82 10.54
C LEU A 377 -15.52 2.59 10.15
N ASP A 378 -14.23 2.57 10.47
CA ASP A 378 -13.32 1.46 10.22
C ASP A 378 -13.77 0.20 10.99
N ARG A 379 -14.16 0.36 12.26
CA ARG A 379 -14.68 -0.74 13.08
C ARG A 379 -16.03 -1.26 12.59
N VAL A 380 -16.93 -0.36 12.17
CA VAL A 380 -18.19 -0.75 11.52
C VAL A 380 -17.90 -1.51 10.23
N HIS A 381 -16.95 -1.06 9.40
CA HIS A 381 -16.57 -1.77 8.18
C HIS A 381 -16.11 -3.21 8.48
N VAL A 382 -15.28 -3.42 9.50
CA VAL A 382 -14.84 -4.75 9.93
C VAL A 382 -16.02 -5.62 10.39
N LEU A 383 -16.98 -5.07 11.13
CA LEU A 383 -18.16 -5.79 11.57
C LEU A 383 -19.06 -6.23 10.41
N PHE A 384 -19.32 -5.36 9.44
CA PHE A 384 -20.14 -5.68 8.25
C PHE A 384 -19.43 -6.63 7.29
N SER A 385 -18.15 -6.85 7.55
CA SER A 385 -17.29 -7.68 6.77
C SER A 385 -17.31 -9.13 7.26
N THR A 386 -17.40 -9.41 8.56
CA THR A 386 -17.55 -10.79 9.08
C THR A 386 -18.86 -11.41 8.61
#